data_AF-A0A7H0YH16-F1
#
_entry.id   AF-A0A7H0YH16-F1
#
_cell.length_a   1.000
_cell.length_b   1.000
_cell.length_c   1.000
_cell.angle_alpha   90.00
_cell.angle_beta   90.00
_cell.angle_gamma   90.00
#
_symmetry.space_group_name_H-M   'P 1'
#
loop_
_entity.id
_entity.type
_entity.pdbx_description
1 polymer ?
#
loop_
_entity_poly.entity_id
_entity_poly.type
_entity_poly.pdbx_seq_one_letter_code
_entity_poly.pdbx_strand_id
1 'polypeptide(L)' 'MAKEKLNGYWIKNDDPNVTVYVDKVFKKGYVIGFMYRKAELGEVVSRFKVENKELINNYTKKVYK' A
#
# COMPACT_ATOMS: atom_id res chain seq x y z
N MET A 1 -16.63 -3.11 14.41
CA MET A 1 -15.30 -3.24 13.77
C MET A 1 -14.82 -1.85 13.40
N ALA A 2 -13.86 -1.30 14.13
CA ALA A 2 -13.28 0.00 13.80
C ALA A 2 -12.76 -0.07 12.36
N LYS A 3 -13.20 0.84 11.49
CA LYS A 3 -12.63 0.98 10.14
C LYS A 3 -11.17 1.38 10.33
N GLU A 4 -10.27 0.41 10.41
CA GLU A 4 -8.85 0.69 10.30
C GLU A 4 -8.67 1.53 9.03
N LYS A 5 -8.17 2.75 9.21
CA LYS A 5 -7.94 3.65 8.08
C LYS A 5 -6.90 2.97 7.19
N LEU A 6 -7.32 2.41 6.06
CA LEU A 6 -6.39 1.77 5.11
C LEU A 6 -5.47 2.80 4.45
N ASN A 7 -5.75 4.10 4.61
CA ASN A 7 -4.88 5.18 4.18
C ASN A 7 -3.52 5.16 4.90
N GLY A 8 -2.48 5.55 4.17
CA GLY A 8 -1.11 5.64 4.67
C GLY A 8 -0.14 4.75 3.90
N TYR A 9 1.05 4.60 4.44
CA TYR A 9 2.11 3.79 3.84
C TYR A 9 2.01 2.34 4.28
N TRP A 10 2.26 1.44 3.35
CA TRP A 10 2.27 0.00 3.53
C TRP A 10 3.51 -0.57 2.85
N ILE A 11 4.10 -1.60 3.42
CA ILE A 11 5.29 -2.26 2.89
C ILE A 11 4.88 -3.67 2.49
N LYS A 12 5.28 -4.11 1.30
CA LYS A 12 4.96 -5.47 0.83
C LYS A 12 5.71 -6.49 1.72
N ASN A 13 5.01 -7.50 2.20
CA ASN A 13 5.57 -8.51 3.12
C ASN A 13 6.69 -9.33 2.46
N ASP A 14 6.53 -9.60 1.17
CA ASP A 14 7.42 -10.41 0.34
C ASP A 14 8.60 -9.62 -0.24
N ASP A 15 8.45 -8.29 -0.40
CA ASP A 15 9.50 -7.44 -0.98
C ASP A 15 9.58 -6.10 -0.22
N PRO A 16 10.53 -5.93 0.71
CA PRO A 16 10.65 -4.70 1.50
C PRO A 16 11.08 -3.48 0.67
N ASN A 17 11.50 -3.67 -0.58
CA ASN A 17 11.78 -2.56 -1.50
C ASN A 17 10.52 -2.00 -2.13
N VAL A 18 9.38 -2.69 -1.99
CA VAL A 18 8.08 -2.24 -2.46
C VAL A 18 7.30 -1.61 -1.30
N THR A 19 7.11 -0.30 -1.39
CA THR A 19 6.25 0.47 -0.50
C THR A 19 5.05 0.98 -1.29
N VAL A 20 3.85 0.93 -0.75
CA VAL A 20 2.64 1.50 -1.35
C VAL A 20 2.04 2.53 -0.42
N TYR A 21 1.73 3.70 -0.95
CA TYR A 21 0.94 4.73 -0.30
C TYR A 21 -0.50 4.61 -0.75
N VAL A 22 -1.41 4.37 0.18
CA VAL A 22 -2.86 4.35 -0.08
C VAL A 22 -3.41 5.76 0.11
N ASP A 23 -3.81 6.35 -1.01
CA ASP A 23 -4.43 7.68 -1.07
C ASP A 23 -5.94 7.59 -0.78
N LYS A 24 -6.65 6.69 -1.48
CA LYS A 24 -8.12 6.63 -1.42
C LYS A 24 -8.62 5.20 -1.28
N VAL A 25 -9.63 5.04 -0.42
CA VAL A 25 -10.28 3.76 -0.12
C VAL A 25 -11.72 3.83 -0.63
N PHE A 26 -12.11 2.91 -1.50
CA PHE A 26 -13.45 2.87 -2.06
C PHE A 26 -14.33 1.87 -1.31
N LYS A 27 -15.60 2.23 -1.13
CA LYS A 27 -16.63 1.33 -0.55
C LYS A 27 -16.85 0.06 -1.37
N LYS A 28 -16.44 0.06 -2.65
CA LYS A 28 -16.47 -1.09 -3.55
C LYS A 28 -15.39 -2.16 -3.24
N GLY A 29 -14.60 -1.98 -2.18
CA GLY A 29 -13.65 -3.00 -1.72
C GLY A 29 -12.25 -2.92 -2.31
N TYR A 30 -11.88 -1.80 -2.94
CA TYR A 30 -10.53 -1.56 -3.44
C TYR A 30 -9.94 -0.24 -2.95
N VAL A 31 -8.61 -0.18 -2.92
CA VAL A 31 -7.83 1.01 -2.66
C VAL A 31 -7.12 1.47 -3.93
N ILE A 32 -6.80 2.75 -3.99
CA ILE A 32 -5.88 3.31 -4.96
C ILE A 32 -4.82 4.15 -4.27
N GLY A 33 -3.68 4.30 -4.94
CA GLY A 33 -2.64 5.23 -4.55
C GLY A 33 -1.40 5.06 -5.40
N PHE A 34 -0.24 5.05 -4.76
CA PHE A 34 1.06 5.04 -5.42
C PHE A 34 1.93 3.91 -4.89
N MET A 35 2.61 3.19 -5.79
CA MET A 35 3.62 2.19 -5.45
C MET A 35 4.99 2.77 -5.73
N TYR A 36 5.89 2.61 -4.78
CA TYR A 36 7.29 3.00 -4.80
C TYR A 36 8.11 1.71 -4.73
N ARG A 37 8.87 1.42 -5.79
CA ARG A 37 9.83 0.32 -5.79
C ARG A 37 11.24 0.89 -5.81
N LYS A 38 12.05 0.57 -4.79
CA LYS A 38 13.47 0.87 -4.81
C LYS A 38 14.18 -0.06 -5.80
N ALA A 39 14.84 0.51 -6.79
CA ALA A 39 15.73 -0.17 -7.73
C ALA A 39 17.15 0.39 -7.57
N GLU A 40 18.16 -0.32 -8.07
CA GLU A 40 19.57 0.10 -7.99
C GLU A 40 19.83 1.51 -8.57
N LEU A 41 19.02 1.94 -9.54
CA LEU A 41 19.14 3.22 -10.22
C LEU A 41 18.17 4.30 -9.73
N GLY A 42 17.35 4.02 -8.70
CA GLY A 42 16.42 5.00 -8.13
C GLY A 42 15.06 4.42 -7.71
N GLU A 43 14.09 5.31 -7.47
CA GLU A 43 12.73 4.92 -7.05
C GLU A 43 11.78 4.93 -8.26
N VAL A 44 11.16 3.79 -8.54
CA VAL A 44 10.09 3.69 -9.56
C VAL A 44 8.76 3.96 -8.90
N VAL A 45 8.07 5.02 -9.36
CA VAL A 45 6.73 5.39 -8.88
C VAL A 45 5.68 5.02 -9.91
N SER A 46 4.71 4.22 -9.51
CA SER A 46 3.62 3.76 -10.38
C SER A 46 2.26 3.90 -9.70
N ARG A 47 1.19 4.01 -10.49
CA ARG A 47 -0.18 3.95 -9.98
C ARG A 47 -0.45 2.59 -9.37
N PHE A 48 -1.03 2.58 -8.19
CA PHE A 48 -1.37 1.38 -7.44
C PHE A 48 -2.88 1.26 -7.30
N LYS A 49 -3.42 0.07 -7.58
CA LYS A 49 -4.82 -0.29 -7.34
C LYS A 49 -4.85 -1.74 -6.91
N VAL A 50 -5.45 -2.03 -5.77
CA VAL A 50 -5.59 -3.38 -5.26
C VAL A 50 -6.84 -3.51 -4.41
N GLU A 51 -7.36 -4.72 -4.22
CA GLU A 51 -8.46 -4.97 -3.30
C GLU A 51 -8.05 -4.77 -1.84
N ASN A 52 -9.00 -4.36 -0.99
CA ASN A 52 -8.74 -4.14 0.44
C ASN A 52 -8.19 -5.41 1.11
N LYS A 53 -8.72 -6.58 0.73
CA LYS A 53 -8.26 -7.88 1.26
C LYS A 53 -6.81 -8.17 0.87
N GLU A 54 -6.48 -7.93 -0.39
CA GLU A 54 -5.13 -8.12 -0.92
C GLU A 54 -4.12 -7.17 -0.27
N LEU A 55 -4.52 -5.92 -0.02
CA LEU A 55 -3.69 -4.97 0.73
C LEU A 55 -3.38 -5.51 2.13
N ILE A 56 -4.40 -5.96 2.87
CA ILE A 56 -4.26 -6.43 4.25
C ILE A 56 -3.47 -7.74 4.33
N ASN A 57 -3.63 -8.64 3.36
CA ASN A 57 -2.93 -9.93 3.34
C ASN A 57 -1.47 -9.81 2.90
N ASN A 58 -1.19 -8.97 1.90
CA ASN A 58 0.13 -8.93 1.26
C ASN A 58 1.03 -7.79 1.75
N TYR A 59 0.48 -6.83 2.50
CA TYR A 59 1.21 -5.65 2.94
C TYR A 59 1.03 -5.42 4.44
N THR A 60 2.09 -4.92 5.06
CA THR A 60 2.10 -4.47 6.45
C THR A 60 2.03 -2.96 6.49
N LYS A 61 1.03 -2.41 7.20
CA LYS A 61 0.90 -0.97 7.36
C LYS A 61 2.06 -0.42 8.19
N LYS A 62 2.74 0.59 7.68
CA LYS A 62 3.79 1.31 8.41
C LYS A 62 3.11 2.24 9.43
N VAL A 63 3.09 1.84 10.69
CA VAL A 63 2.60 2.66 11.80
C VAL A 63 3.76 3.49 12.32
N TYR A 64 3.75 4.79 12.06
CA TYR A 64 4.63 5.72 12.76
C TYR A 64 4.03 5.93 14.16
N LYS A 65 4.78 5.51 15.18
CA LYS A 65 4.42 5.65 16.60
C LYS A 65 4.91 7.00 17.13
#